data_AF-A0AAD4V4J9-F1
#
_entry.id   AF-A0AAD4V4J9-F1
#
_cell.length_a   1.000
_cell.length_b   1.000
_cell.length_c   1.000
_cell.angle_alpha   90.00
_cell.angle_beta   90.00
_cell.angle_gamma   90.00
#
_symmetry.space_group_name_H-M   'P 1'
#
loop_
_entity.id
_entity.type
_entity.pdbx_description
1 polymer ?
#
loop_
_entity_poly.entity_id
_entity_poly.type
_entity_poly.pdbx_seq_one_letter_code
_entity_poly.pdbx_strand_id
1 'polypeptide(L)'
;MASVCPLFHTLANTPQVWNTISMAKYPGHPSWYRANHAVQHFLQQCRACDNPESIFREAFQVFFKQGNVEALYGMRIAATVGHMEAAYLVGLLDMSGIGQSKEDALEFLCSLNQRNNIDMKGTRDALRRRLRRPTVARHILDMFDYGKIKFNHCSACNNNEWCFVIQGWPTEEKINLAFWTCCNRCKWHRESIFWFKVMRVYVLPGNPYPYN
;
A
#
# COMPACT_ATOMS: atom_id res chain seq x y z
N MET A 1 35.76 -10.72 -10.59
CA MET A 1 36.81 -9.68 -10.55
C MET A 1 36.33 -8.34 -9.97
N ALA A 2 35.07 -7.93 -10.15
CA ALA A 2 34.54 -6.69 -9.55
C ALA A 2 34.55 -6.63 -8.00
N SER A 3 34.46 -7.78 -7.31
CA SER A 3 34.41 -7.85 -5.83
C SER A 3 35.74 -7.55 -5.11
N VAL A 4 36.85 -7.36 -5.85
CA VAL A 4 38.19 -7.15 -5.28
C VAL A 4 38.73 -5.74 -5.56
N CYS A 5 37.97 -4.90 -6.28
CA CYS A 5 38.36 -3.52 -6.55
C CYS A 5 37.96 -2.63 -5.35
N PRO A 6 38.92 -1.99 -4.65
CA PRO A 6 38.61 -1.14 -3.50
C PRO A 6 37.68 0.03 -3.85
N LEU A 7 37.86 0.62 -5.04
CA LEU A 7 37.00 1.71 -5.51
C LEU A 7 35.56 1.25 -5.72
N PHE A 8 35.37 0.07 -6.33
CA PHE A 8 34.04 -0.51 -6.51
C PHE A 8 33.41 -0.84 -5.16
N HIS A 9 34.18 -1.39 -4.22
CA HIS A 9 33.70 -1.66 -2.87
C HIS A 9 33.26 -0.37 -2.17
N THR A 10 34.04 0.70 -2.24
CA THR A 10 33.66 2.00 -1.64
C THR A 10 32.39 2.57 -2.27
N LEU A 11 32.31 2.61 -3.61
CA LEU A 11 31.14 3.14 -4.31
C LEU A 11 29.87 2.32 -4.05
N ALA A 12 29.99 0.99 -4.01
CA ALA A 12 28.88 0.08 -3.72
C ALA A 12 28.35 0.19 -2.29
N ASN A 13 29.13 0.77 -1.36
CA ASN A 13 28.75 0.95 0.04
C ASN A 13 28.37 2.41 0.38
N THR A 14 28.10 3.25 -0.62
CA THR A 14 27.64 4.63 -0.39
C THR A 14 26.19 4.66 0.13
N PRO A 15 25.82 5.65 0.97
CA PRO A 15 24.44 5.78 1.46
C PRO A 15 23.40 5.85 0.34
N GLN A 16 23.74 6.47 -0.79
CA GLN A 16 22.85 6.57 -1.96
C GLN A 16 22.54 5.20 -2.57
N VAL A 17 23.52 4.29 -2.60
CA VAL A 17 23.29 2.91 -3.07
C VAL A 17 22.36 2.19 -2.10
N TRP A 18 22.60 2.28 -0.79
CA TRP A 18 21.73 1.65 0.20
C TRP A 18 20.30 2.21 0.21
N ASN A 19 20.15 3.51 -0.05
CA ASN A 19 18.85 4.17 -0.19
C ASN A 19 18.05 3.64 -1.41
N THR A 20 18.73 3.34 -2.52
CA THR A 20 18.07 3.02 -3.81
C THR A 20 18.08 1.54 -4.17
N ILE A 21 18.90 0.72 -3.50
CA ILE A 21 19.05 -0.69 -3.82
C ILE A 21 17.72 -1.44 -3.64
N SER A 22 17.41 -2.30 -4.61
CA SER A 22 16.19 -3.11 -4.56
C SER A 22 16.26 -4.15 -3.46
N MET A 23 15.20 -4.23 -2.67
CA MET A 23 15.01 -5.29 -1.66
C MET A 23 14.16 -6.46 -2.21
N ALA A 24 13.93 -6.55 -3.52
CA ALA A 24 13.04 -7.55 -4.13
C ALA A 24 13.51 -9.00 -3.90
N LYS A 25 14.83 -9.22 -3.84
CA LYS A 25 15.43 -10.53 -3.53
C LYS A 25 15.04 -11.04 -2.13
N TYR A 26 14.75 -10.13 -1.22
CA TYR A 26 14.40 -10.43 0.17
C TYR A 26 12.97 -9.95 0.42
N PRO A 27 11.92 -10.65 -0.04
CA PRO A 27 10.54 -10.23 0.17
C PRO A 27 10.23 -10.13 1.67
N GLY A 28 9.21 -9.35 2.07
CA GLY A 28 8.84 -9.11 3.47
C GLY A 28 8.37 -10.36 4.23
N HIS A 29 9.30 -11.25 4.56
CA HIS A 29 9.08 -12.48 5.34
C HIS A 29 9.68 -12.33 6.75
N PRO A 30 8.94 -12.69 7.82
CA PRO A 30 9.41 -12.56 9.20
C PRO A 30 10.75 -13.25 9.48
N SER A 31 11.06 -14.34 8.78
CA SER A 31 12.32 -15.07 8.97
C SER A 31 13.55 -14.32 8.48
N TRP A 32 13.43 -13.29 7.62
CA TRP A 32 14.61 -12.55 7.14
C TRP A 32 15.26 -11.71 8.24
N TYR A 33 14.46 -11.24 9.21
CA TYR A 33 15.01 -10.60 10.41
C TYR A 33 15.80 -11.59 11.30
N ARG A 34 15.60 -12.90 11.08
CA ARG A 34 16.34 -14.00 11.72
C ARG A 34 17.25 -14.75 10.73
N ALA A 35 17.50 -14.19 9.56
CA ALA A 35 18.35 -14.82 8.54
C ALA A 35 19.84 -14.73 8.94
N ASN A 36 20.70 -15.27 8.09
CA ASN A 36 22.14 -15.18 8.29
C ASN A 36 22.64 -13.73 8.36
N HIS A 37 23.86 -13.57 8.88
CA HIS A 37 24.47 -12.26 9.15
C HIS A 37 24.51 -11.34 7.92
N ALA A 38 24.69 -11.88 6.71
CA ALA A 38 24.74 -11.07 5.49
C ALA A 38 23.39 -10.42 5.15
N VAL A 39 22.29 -11.14 5.33
CA VAL A 39 20.95 -10.58 5.14
C VAL A 39 20.64 -9.54 6.22
N GLN A 40 20.97 -9.83 7.47
CA GLN A 40 20.74 -8.88 8.57
C GLN A 40 21.49 -7.57 8.33
N HIS A 41 22.77 -7.66 7.94
CA HIS A 41 23.56 -6.49 7.57
C HIS A 41 22.92 -5.73 6.41
N PHE A 42 22.49 -6.41 5.34
CA PHE A 42 21.80 -5.78 4.22
C PHE A 42 20.56 -4.99 4.68
N LEU A 43 19.69 -5.61 5.49
CA LEU A 43 18.47 -4.97 6.00
C LEU A 43 18.79 -3.78 6.91
N GLN A 44 19.83 -3.88 7.74
CA GLN A 44 20.29 -2.80 8.62
C GLN A 44 20.82 -1.61 7.81
N GLN A 45 21.61 -1.83 6.77
CA GLN A 45 22.11 -0.76 5.90
C GLN A 45 20.97 -0.07 5.14
N CYS A 46 20.01 -0.84 4.60
CA CYS A 46 18.83 -0.27 3.96
C CYS A 46 18.04 0.63 4.92
N ARG A 47 17.87 0.19 6.18
CA ARG A 47 17.22 0.99 7.22
C ARG A 47 18.01 2.25 7.57
N ALA A 48 19.32 2.13 7.77
CA ALA A 48 20.19 3.24 8.16
C ALA A 48 20.31 4.33 7.08
N CYS A 49 20.04 3.98 5.83
CA CYS A 49 20.09 4.91 4.69
C CYS A 49 18.69 5.25 4.15
N ASP A 50 17.64 5.13 4.97
CA ASP A 50 16.28 5.56 4.63
C ASP A 50 15.73 4.96 3.32
N ASN A 51 16.08 3.70 3.04
CA ASN A 51 15.58 3.00 1.85
C ASN A 51 14.03 2.99 1.87
N PRO A 52 13.34 3.47 0.81
CA PRO A 52 11.90 3.64 0.83
C PRO A 52 11.11 2.34 1.05
N GLU A 53 11.58 1.22 0.50
CA GLU A 53 10.96 -0.10 0.71
C GLU A 53 11.21 -0.60 2.14
N SER A 54 12.37 -0.29 2.75
CA SER A 54 12.63 -0.60 4.15
C SER A 54 11.69 0.17 5.07
N ILE A 55 11.58 1.49 4.87
CA ILE A 55 10.66 2.36 5.62
C ILE A 55 9.22 1.86 5.47
N PHE A 56 8.79 1.61 4.23
CA PHE A 56 7.44 1.13 3.96
C PHE A 56 7.16 -0.20 4.67
N ARG A 57 8.05 -1.18 4.61
CA ARG A 57 7.86 -2.48 5.28
C ARG A 57 7.70 -2.37 6.78
N GLU A 58 8.52 -1.54 7.40
CA GLU A 58 8.48 -1.29 8.85
C GLU A 58 7.18 -0.60 9.25
N ALA A 59 6.88 0.52 8.59
CA ALA A 59 5.64 1.26 8.78
C ALA A 59 4.40 0.39 8.56
N PHE A 60 4.38 -0.39 7.48
CA PHE A 60 3.31 -1.32 7.14
C PHE A 60 3.08 -2.35 8.24
N GLN A 61 4.17 -2.94 8.76
CA GLN A 61 4.07 -3.90 9.84
C GLN A 61 3.53 -3.25 11.13
N VAL A 62 4.03 -2.08 11.50
CA VAL A 62 3.61 -1.38 12.72
C VAL A 62 2.14 -0.95 12.61
N PHE A 63 1.74 -0.37 11.48
CA PHE A 63 0.36 0.03 11.23
C PHE A 63 -0.61 -1.16 11.26
N PHE A 64 -0.37 -2.20 10.45
CA PHE A 64 -1.34 -3.29 10.34
C PHE A 64 -1.29 -4.26 11.51
N LYS A 65 -0.10 -4.66 11.99
CA LYS A 65 0.00 -5.67 13.06
C LYS A 65 -0.21 -5.10 14.44
N GLN A 66 0.42 -3.96 14.71
CA GLN A 66 0.36 -3.34 16.05
C GLN A 66 -0.80 -2.36 16.14
N GLY A 67 -1.34 -1.92 15.00
CA GLY A 67 -2.44 -0.97 14.97
C GLY A 67 -2.02 0.45 15.30
N ASN A 68 -0.73 0.77 15.25
CA ASN A 68 -0.30 2.14 15.50
C ASN A 68 -0.51 2.99 14.24
N VAL A 69 -1.50 3.89 14.31
CA VAL A 69 -1.89 4.79 13.21
C VAL A 69 -0.77 5.78 12.85
N GLU A 70 0.09 6.15 13.81
CA GLU A 70 1.23 7.05 13.56
C GLU A 70 2.21 6.47 12.53
N ALA A 71 2.27 5.15 12.39
CA ALA A 71 3.10 4.50 11.38
C ALA A 71 2.67 4.85 9.95
N LEU A 72 1.46 5.40 9.75
CA LEU A 72 1.06 5.99 8.46
C LEU A 72 2.05 7.07 8.01
N TYR A 73 2.68 7.81 8.93
CA TYR A 73 3.70 8.81 8.62
C TYR A 73 4.92 8.21 7.91
N GLY A 74 5.40 7.04 8.35
CA GLY A 74 6.49 6.34 7.67
C GLY A 74 6.11 5.92 6.24
N MET A 75 4.86 5.47 6.03
CA MET A 75 4.38 5.18 4.68
C MET A 75 4.28 6.44 3.82
N ARG A 76 3.92 7.60 4.39
CA ARG A 76 3.94 8.88 3.67
C ARG A 76 5.35 9.25 3.21
N ILE A 77 6.36 9.08 4.07
CA ILE A 77 7.76 9.34 3.68
C ILE A 77 8.14 8.46 2.48
N ALA A 78 7.83 7.16 2.54
CA ALA A 78 8.10 6.27 1.41
C ALA A 78 7.31 6.71 0.14
N ALA A 79 6.07 7.15 0.30
CA ALA A 79 5.25 7.61 -0.80
C ALA A 79 5.77 8.89 -1.46
N THR A 80 6.25 9.87 -0.69
CA THR A 80 6.76 11.15 -1.23
C THR A 80 8.03 10.98 -2.06
N VAL A 81 8.84 9.95 -1.77
CA VAL A 81 10.01 9.56 -2.56
C VAL A 81 9.68 8.58 -3.69
N GLY A 82 8.39 8.34 -3.96
CA GLY A 82 7.92 7.59 -5.14
C GLY A 82 7.68 6.10 -4.91
N HIS A 83 7.67 5.60 -3.67
CA HIS A 83 7.37 4.19 -3.40
C HIS A 83 5.91 3.86 -3.72
N MET A 84 5.69 3.03 -4.74
CA MET A 84 4.37 2.80 -5.35
C MET A 84 3.34 2.18 -4.41
N GLU A 85 3.69 1.11 -3.69
CA GLU A 85 2.75 0.48 -2.75
C GLU A 85 2.39 1.41 -1.59
N ALA A 86 3.32 2.28 -1.19
CA ALA A 86 3.11 3.23 -0.10
C ALA A 86 2.19 4.35 -0.55
N ALA A 87 2.48 4.93 -1.72
CA ALA A 87 1.67 5.95 -2.37
C ALA A 87 0.22 5.51 -2.59
N TYR A 88 0.04 4.30 -3.15
CA TYR A 88 -1.28 3.70 -3.32
C TYR A 88 -1.99 3.55 -1.96
N LEU A 89 -1.34 2.94 -0.96
CA LEU A 89 -1.97 2.62 0.31
C LEU A 89 -2.30 3.87 1.15
N VAL A 90 -1.38 4.83 1.24
CA VAL A 90 -1.60 6.11 1.94
C VAL A 90 -2.81 6.83 1.34
N GLY A 91 -2.87 6.95 0.01
CA GLY A 91 -3.99 7.63 -0.63
C GLY A 91 -5.33 6.92 -0.37
N LEU A 92 -5.35 5.58 -0.36
CA LEU A 92 -6.57 4.84 -0.02
C LEU A 92 -6.99 5.00 1.46
N LEU A 93 -6.03 5.05 2.39
CA LEU A 93 -6.32 5.27 3.81
C LEU A 93 -6.83 6.70 4.07
N ASP A 94 -6.26 7.69 3.40
CA ASP A 94 -6.71 9.08 3.47
C ASP A 94 -8.13 9.26 2.93
N MET A 95 -8.45 8.58 1.83
CA MET A 95 -9.81 8.55 1.28
C MET A 95 -10.88 8.03 2.24
N SER A 96 -10.46 7.23 3.22
CA SER A 96 -11.32 6.68 4.27
C SER A 96 -11.35 7.52 5.54
N GLY A 97 -10.68 8.67 5.54
CA GLY A 97 -10.67 9.61 6.66
C GLY A 97 -9.68 9.27 7.77
N ILE A 98 -8.72 8.36 7.52
CA ILE A 98 -7.69 7.96 8.49
C ILE A 98 -6.48 8.92 8.45
N GLY A 99 -6.43 9.84 7.48
CA GLY A 99 -5.35 10.83 7.37
C GLY A 99 -5.82 12.20 6.92
N GLN A 100 -5.41 12.64 5.74
CA GLN A 100 -5.74 13.99 5.23
C GLN A 100 -7.20 14.08 4.75
N SER A 101 -7.64 15.26 4.30
CA SER A 101 -8.97 15.42 3.72
C SER A 101 -9.14 14.51 2.50
N LYS A 102 -10.38 14.12 2.18
CA LYS A 102 -10.67 13.23 1.04
C LYS A 102 -10.28 13.89 -0.28
N GLU A 103 -10.44 15.20 -0.36
CA GLU A 103 -10.09 16.01 -1.51
C GLU A 103 -8.57 16.00 -1.75
N ASP A 104 -7.77 16.22 -0.71
CA ASP A 104 -6.30 16.15 -0.78
C ASP A 104 -5.84 14.75 -1.16
N ALA A 105 -6.49 13.72 -0.59
CA ALA A 105 -6.22 12.31 -0.89
C ALA A 105 -6.47 11.98 -2.37
N LEU A 106 -7.59 12.46 -2.92
CA LEU A 106 -7.91 12.29 -4.34
C LEU A 106 -6.92 13.01 -5.24
N GLU A 107 -6.54 14.23 -4.89
CA GLU A 107 -5.57 15.00 -5.67
C GLU A 107 -4.20 14.32 -5.68
N PHE A 108 -3.74 13.87 -4.51
CA PHE A 108 -2.53 13.07 -4.35
C PHE A 108 -2.56 11.83 -5.24
N LEU A 109 -3.59 10.98 -5.13
CA LEU A 109 -3.74 9.77 -5.95
C LEU A 109 -3.83 10.08 -7.46
N CYS A 110 -4.54 11.14 -7.84
CA CYS A 110 -4.64 11.55 -9.24
C CYS A 110 -3.28 11.95 -9.80
N SER A 111 -2.52 12.78 -9.06
CA SER A 111 -1.19 13.22 -9.45
C SER A 111 -0.20 12.05 -9.58
N LEU A 112 -0.26 11.09 -8.66
CA LEU A 112 0.57 9.89 -8.67
C LEU A 112 0.26 9.00 -9.89
N ASN A 113 -1.03 8.78 -10.20
CA ASN A 113 -1.41 7.98 -11.35
C ASN A 113 -0.95 8.63 -12.66
N GLN A 114 -1.00 9.95 -12.75
CA GLN A 114 -0.52 10.69 -13.92
C GLN A 114 1.00 10.58 -14.10
N ARG A 115 1.77 10.63 -13.00
CA ARG A 115 3.23 10.55 -13.05
C ARG A 115 3.75 9.14 -13.30
N ASN A 116 3.15 8.14 -12.65
CA ASN A 116 3.75 6.82 -12.53
C ASN A 116 2.96 5.70 -13.23
N ASN A 117 1.81 6.02 -13.85
CA ASN A 117 0.88 5.05 -14.46
C ASN A 117 0.68 3.81 -13.56
N ILE A 118 0.07 4.03 -12.39
CA ILE A 118 -0.01 3.03 -11.33
C ILE A 118 -0.73 1.77 -11.85
N ASP A 119 -0.02 0.63 -11.80
CA ASP A 119 -0.64 -0.68 -11.91
C ASP A 119 -1.42 -0.98 -10.63
N MET A 120 -2.68 -0.56 -10.61
CA MET A 120 -3.58 -0.75 -9.46
C MET A 120 -3.75 -2.23 -9.11
N LYS A 121 -3.87 -3.10 -10.12
CA LYS A 121 -4.08 -4.53 -9.89
C LYS A 121 -2.83 -5.17 -9.29
N GLY A 122 -1.66 -4.96 -9.90
CA GLY A 122 -0.40 -5.49 -9.39
C GLY A 122 -0.07 -4.97 -7.99
N THR A 123 -0.33 -3.68 -7.74
CA THR A 123 -0.12 -3.06 -6.42
C THR A 123 -1.06 -3.67 -5.37
N ARG A 124 -2.34 -3.81 -5.69
CA ARG A 124 -3.34 -4.48 -4.84
C ARG A 124 -2.95 -5.92 -4.52
N ASP A 125 -2.52 -6.69 -5.52
CA ASP A 125 -2.10 -8.08 -5.33
C ASP A 125 -0.83 -8.20 -4.49
N ALA A 126 0.10 -7.24 -4.59
CA ALA A 126 1.27 -7.15 -3.73
C ALA A 126 0.88 -6.90 -2.26
N LEU A 127 0.03 -5.91 -2.01
CA LEU A 127 -0.46 -5.60 -0.67
C LEU A 127 -1.26 -6.78 -0.07
N ARG A 128 -2.12 -7.43 -0.87
CA ARG A 128 -2.85 -8.64 -0.45
C ARG A 128 -1.90 -9.76 -0.02
N ARG A 129 -0.79 -9.97 -0.74
CA ARG A 129 0.23 -10.95 -0.34
C ARG A 129 0.89 -10.59 0.98
N ARG A 130 1.16 -9.30 1.25
CA ARG A 130 1.71 -8.82 2.53
C ARG A 130 0.74 -9.01 3.70
N LEU A 131 -0.57 -8.99 3.43
CA LEU A 131 -1.64 -9.16 4.43
C LEU A 131 -2.12 -10.60 4.60
N ARG A 132 -1.69 -11.55 3.76
CA ARG A 132 -2.11 -12.96 3.81
C ARG A 132 -1.60 -13.74 5.04
N ARG A 133 -0.83 -13.11 5.92
CA ARG A 133 -0.08 -13.75 7.02
C ARG A 133 -0.02 -12.95 8.34
N PRO A 134 -0.13 -11.61 8.37
CA PRO A 134 -0.21 -10.87 9.62
C PRO A 134 -1.54 -11.10 10.36
N THR A 135 -1.49 -11.32 11.67
CA THR A 135 -2.57 -10.87 12.55
C THR A 135 -2.67 -9.36 12.37
N VAL A 136 -3.79 -8.88 11.80
CA VAL A 136 -4.07 -7.45 11.71
C VAL A 136 -4.76 -7.02 13.00
N ALA A 137 -4.33 -5.89 13.57
CA ALA A 137 -4.90 -5.36 14.80
C ALA A 137 -6.40 -5.10 14.63
N ARG A 138 -7.19 -5.42 15.67
CA ARG A 138 -8.66 -5.42 15.59
C ARG A 138 -9.22 -4.06 15.16
N HIS A 139 -8.77 -2.97 15.77
CA HIS A 139 -9.28 -1.64 15.45
C HIS A 139 -8.91 -1.18 14.04
N ILE A 140 -7.83 -1.70 13.45
CA ILE A 140 -7.51 -1.49 12.03
C ILE A 140 -8.53 -2.22 11.14
N LEU A 141 -9.01 -3.39 11.56
CA LEU A 141 -10.08 -4.10 10.85
C LEU A 141 -11.40 -3.32 10.91
N ASP A 142 -11.73 -2.80 12.08
CA ASP A 142 -12.96 -2.02 12.29
C ASP A 142 -12.96 -0.76 11.41
N MET A 143 -11.80 -0.12 11.19
CA MET A 143 -11.68 0.99 10.24
C MET A 143 -12.14 0.62 8.82
N PHE A 144 -12.02 -0.64 8.39
CA PHE A 144 -12.51 -1.08 7.09
C PHE A 144 -14.04 -1.21 7.03
N ASP A 145 -14.71 -1.40 8.18
CA ASP A 145 -16.17 -1.52 8.27
C ASP A 145 -16.88 -0.16 8.35
N TYR A 146 -16.24 0.86 8.93
CA TYR A 146 -16.83 2.20 9.11
C TYR A 146 -16.67 3.14 7.91
N GLY A 147 -15.87 2.76 6.90
CA GLY A 147 -15.63 3.54 5.69
C GLY A 147 -16.85 3.63 4.76
N LYS A 148 -17.91 4.36 5.14
CA LYS A 148 -18.92 4.83 4.19
C LYS A 148 -18.30 5.94 3.35
N ILE A 149 -17.57 5.57 2.30
CA ILE A 149 -17.06 6.54 1.32
C ILE A 149 -18.24 7.00 0.47
N LYS A 150 -18.96 8.03 0.93
CA LYS A 150 -19.89 8.79 0.11
C LYS A 150 -19.09 9.81 -0.68
N PHE A 151 -19.25 9.80 -2.00
CA PHE A 151 -18.69 10.82 -2.87
C PHE A 151 -19.81 11.68 -3.44
N ASN A 152 -19.61 12.99 -3.39
CA ASN A 152 -20.51 13.95 -4.00
C ASN A 152 -20.27 13.97 -5.52
N HIS A 153 -21.30 14.34 -6.27
CA HIS A 153 -21.35 14.45 -7.72
C HIS A 153 -20.00 14.75 -8.42
N CYS A 154 -19.66 13.97 -9.44
CA CYS A 154 -18.53 14.24 -10.33
C CYS A 154 -19.01 15.07 -11.53
N SER A 155 -18.70 16.36 -11.54
CA SER A 155 -19.06 17.28 -12.63
C SER A 155 -18.45 16.87 -13.97
N ALA A 156 -17.23 16.33 -13.97
CA ALA A 156 -16.53 15.90 -15.18
C ALA A 156 -17.15 14.69 -15.88
N CYS A 157 -18.03 13.95 -15.20
CA CYS A 157 -18.60 12.72 -15.71
C CYS A 157 -20.13 12.66 -15.62
N ASN A 158 -20.78 13.78 -15.22
CA ASN A 158 -22.22 13.99 -15.15
C ASN A 158 -23.01 12.80 -14.58
N ASN A 159 -22.44 12.12 -13.58
CA ASN A 159 -22.95 10.85 -13.07
C ASN A 159 -23.48 11.03 -11.64
N ASN A 160 -24.79 10.91 -11.49
CA ASN A 160 -25.54 11.35 -10.30
C ASN A 160 -25.94 10.23 -9.35
N GLU A 161 -25.79 8.96 -9.77
CA GLU A 161 -26.18 7.81 -8.95
C GLU A 161 -25.03 6.81 -8.86
N TRP A 162 -24.45 6.68 -7.68
CA TRP A 162 -23.47 5.64 -7.37
C TRP A 162 -24.06 4.68 -6.35
N CYS A 163 -25.08 3.92 -6.76
CA CYS A 163 -25.55 2.77 -6.00
C CYS A 163 -24.80 1.52 -6.46
N PHE A 164 -23.90 1.00 -5.63
CA PHE A 164 -23.43 -0.38 -5.79
C PHE A 164 -24.31 -1.31 -4.95
N VAL A 165 -25.28 -1.96 -5.60
CA VAL A 165 -25.75 -3.26 -5.15
C VAL A 165 -24.92 -4.30 -5.90
N ILE A 166 -24.13 -5.09 -5.18
CA ILE A 166 -23.58 -6.34 -5.73
C ILE A 166 -23.87 -7.43 -4.71
N GLN A 167 -24.93 -8.20 -4.95
CA GLN A 167 -25.11 -9.48 -4.27
C GLN A 167 -24.17 -10.52 -4.91
N GLY A 168 -23.33 -11.17 -4.10
CA GLY A 168 -22.67 -12.44 -4.45
C GLY A 168 -21.37 -12.41 -5.26
N TRP A 169 -20.75 -11.24 -5.51
CA TRP A 169 -19.46 -11.02 -6.22
C TRP A 169 -19.31 -11.62 -7.64
N PRO A 170 -19.03 -10.78 -8.67
CA PRO A 170 -18.46 -11.26 -9.91
C PRO A 170 -16.94 -11.38 -9.81
N THR A 171 -16.37 -12.40 -10.46
CA THR A 171 -14.96 -12.40 -10.88
C THR A 171 -14.64 -11.11 -11.66
N GLU A 172 -13.39 -10.62 -11.60
CA GLU A 172 -12.94 -9.37 -12.26
C GLU A 172 -13.40 -9.25 -13.74
N GLU A 173 -13.64 -10.40 -14.38
CA GLU A 173 -14.18 -10.57 -15.73
C GLU A 173 -15.58 -9.99 -15.96
N LYS A 174 -16.40 -9.78 -14.92
CA LYS A 174 -17.74 -9.14 -15.08
C LYS A 174 -17.76 -7.65 -14.70
N ILE A 175 -16.60 -7.04 -14.46
CA ILE A 175 -16.51 -5.58 -14.35
C ILE A 175 -16.64 -5.02 -15.77
N ASN A 176 -17.78 -4.41 -16.10
CA ASN A 176 -17.99 -3.80 -17.40
C ASN A 176 -16.86 -2.78 -17.69
N LEU A 177 -16.14 -2.98 -18.80
CA LEU A 177 -14.99 -2.15 -19.22
C LEU A 177 -15.34 -0.67 -19.39
N ALA A 178 -16.59 -0.33 -19.68
CA ALA A 178 -17.08 1.06 -19.69
C ALA A 178 -17.04 1.73 -18.31
N PHE A 179 -16.87 0.97 -17.23
CA PHE A 179 -16.58 1.54 -15.91
C PHE A 179 -15.13 2.07 -15.83
N TRP A 180 -14.19 1.53 -16.59
CA TRP A 180 -12.80 2.00 -16.59
C TRP A 180 -12.55 3.26 -17.45
N THR A 181 -13.55 3.73 -18.21
CA THR A 181 -13.48 4.96 -19.02
C THR A 181 -13.89 6.23 -18.26
N CYS A 182 -14.06 6.15 -16.93
CA CYS A 182 -14.37 7.32 -16.10
C CYS A 182 -13.13 8.19 -15.82
N CYS A 183 -13.34 9.44 -15.36
CA CYS A 183 -12.23 10.33 -15.01
C CYS A 183 -11.36 9.76 -13.88
N ASN A 184 -10.10 10.21 -13.78
CA ASN A 184 -9.12 9.72 -12.81
C ASN A 184 -9.62 9.78 -11.35
N ARG A 185 -10.42 10.80 -11.00
CA ARG A 185 -11.07 10.92 -9.67
C ARG A 185 -12.06 9.78 -9.41
N CYS A 186 -12.92 9.47 -10.38
CA CYS A 186 -13.87 8.35 -10.25
C CYS A 186 -13.16 7.01 -10.18
N LYS A 187 -12.06 6.84 -10.93
CA LYS A 187 -11.22 5.64 -10.89
C LYS A 187 -10.71 5.38 -9.47
N TRP A 188 -10.10 6.38 -8.83
CA TRP A 188 -9.56 6.25 -7.47
C TRP A 188 -10.63 6.09 -6.40
N HIS A 189 -11.76 6.78 -6.54
CA HIS A 189 -12.88 6.60 -5.62
C HIS A 189 -13.45 5.17 -5.66
N ARG A 190 -13.57 4.58 -6.85
CA ARG A 190 -14.00 3.18 -6.97
C ARG A 190 -12.97 2.21 -6.45
N GLU A 191 -11.69 2.47 -6.73
CA GLU A 191 -10.61 1.65 -6.21
C GLU A 191 -10.58 1.67 -4.68
N SER A 192 -10.86 2.81 -4.03
CA SER A 192 -10.97 2.87 -2.57
C SER A 192 -12.14 2.05 -2.05
N ILE A 193 -13.35 2.17 -2.61
CA ILE A 193 -14.48 1.32 -2.20
C ILE A 193 -14.17 -0.17 -2.40
N PHE A 194 -13.58 -0.52 -3.54
CA PHE A 194 -13.23 -1.90 -3.86
C PHE A 194 -12.19 -2.46 -2.90
N TRP A 195 -11.09 -1.73 -2.68
CA TRP A 195 -10.01 -2.12 -1.78
C TRP A 195 -10.53 -2.37 -0.36
N PHE A 196 -11.32 -1.47 0.22
CA PHE A 196 -11.86 -1.63 1.56
C PHE A 196 -12.74 -2.90 1.69
N LYS A 197 -13.56 -3.19 0.69
CA LYS A 197 -14.35 -4.43 0.63
C LYS A 197 -13.49 -5.69 0.46
N VAL A 198 -12.46 -5.63 -0.39
CA VAL A 198 -11.49 -6.73 -0.58
C VAL A 198 -10.76 -7.02 0.72
N MET A 199 -10.29 -5.99 1.42
CA MET A 199 -9.59 -6.11 2.69
C MET A 199 -10.47 -6.78 3.75
N ARG A 200 -11.75 -6.39 3.82
CA ARG A 200 -12.74 -7.05 4.66
C ARG A 200 -12.85 -8.56 4.37
N VAL A 201 -12.96 -8.94 3.10
CA VAL A 201 -13.13 -10.36 2.71
C VAL A 201 -11.86 -11.18 2.86
N TYR A 202 -10.67 -10.62 2.62
CA TYR A 202 -9.42 -11.40 2.63
C TYR A 202 -8.68 -11.39 3.96
N VAL A 203 -8.85 -10.34 4.77
CA VAL A 203 -8.14 -10.19 6.04
C VAL A 203 -8.99 -10.72 7.20
N LEU A 204 -10.32 -10.57 7.19
CA LEU A 204 -11.17 -11.05 8.29
C LEU A 204 -11.19 -12.59 8.44
N PRO A 205 -11.31 -13.42 7.39
CA PRO A 205 -11.38 -14.87 7.55
C PRO A 205 -10.04 -15.51 7.92
N GLY A 206 -8.92 -14.83 7.64
CA GLY A 206 -7.57 -15.29 7.98
C GLY A 206 -7.10 -14.90 9.39
N ASN A 207 -7.89 -14.10 10.12
CA ASN A 207 -7.61 -13.73 11.50
C ASN A 207 -8.46 -14.63 12.41
N PRO A 208 -7.89 -15.67 13.04
CA PRO A 208 -8.65 -16.53 13.93
C PRO A 208 -9.14 -15.69 15.09
N TYR A 209 -10.43 -15.35 15.05
CA TYR A 209 -11.14 -14.74 16.15
C TYR A 209 -10.96 -15.61 17.40
N PRO A 210 -10.50 -15.08 18.54
CA PRO A 210 -10.96 -15.60 19.80
C PRO A 210 -12.32 -14.97 20.09
N TYR A 211 -13.29 -15.81 20.43
CA TYR A 211 -14.41 -15.40 21.26
C TYR A 211 -13.85 -14.69 22.50
N ASN A 212 -14.42 -13.52 22.80
CA ASN A 212 -14.71 -13.03 24.15
C ASN A 212 -15.66 -11.85 24.02
#